data_AF-A0A7K0X197-F1
#
_entry.id   AF-A0A7K0X197-F1
#
_cell.length_a   1.000
_cell.length_b   1.000
_cell.length_c   1.000
_cell.angle_alpha   90.00
_cell.angle_beta   90.00
_cell.angle_gamma   90.00
#
_symmetry.space_group_name_H-M   'P 1'
#
loop_
_entity.id
_entity.type
_entity.pdbx_description
1 polymer ?
#
loop_
_entity_poly.entity_id
_entity_poly.type
_entity_poly.pdbx_seq_one_letter_code
_entity_poly.pdbx_strand_id
1 'polypeptide(L)'
;MLPLLPRRRPAALFTALLLAMAVTPASLMPSATAQEQPTTTPPETSTMLVLDSSGSMAEPAGGGTTKIEAAKQALRDVVASLPEDAVVGMRVFGAEVFDRDQPGACTDSQQVVAPDTGNREELLREVERYRPYGETPIGFALQQAAKDLDPDSARSIVLVSDGVATCEPDPCEVAQDLSAQGIDLRIDVVGLAVDGDARAQLRCIAGVAEGRYYDASSAEEITSSLSTATERALRPFEIDGAPVVGGTSQSEALPLGAGRYADRLGGGVQERWYVYERQVPGSTVIASSYELQPGGLSDLQTDVVEPDGGGCGTSTFSTIVPLFTGTSQLAPAEGPYSCGDPVHVRVTRLGDDTGRLPFGLSIVEEPPVENLDSLPTEVDTSVLAEPARAAGRAQPVVAGTSFEDATLLEPGTKYAATVVPGEVNAFRVRVGWGQSLAVRVDRPGLTAAQDEAVSDGFSSFALQLMSPLRASLGDDLDAGASTDRAQRTPTVQMTGISPVAWTNRERDDGHFLAGDYYVLYGAEIDSPTSVELPYTITVEVQGEETGEPTYAAPGELITSSDLVAPDGVSPPAGQSEGSPTDSSDTPPAEASDPAEPGTPGWVVPAVVGAGVLVLLVAALGLVVRRRRTS
;
A
#
# COMPACT_ATOMS: atom_id res chain seq x y z
N MET A 1 -57.16 46.11 -6.77
CA MET A 1 -56.67 47.03 -5.73
C MET A 1 -56.93 46.39 -4.37
N LEU A 2 -55.88 46.24 -3.55
CA LEU A 2 -55.90 45.82 -2.13
C LEU A 2 -56.81 46.75 -1.28
N PRO A 3 -57.18 46.49 0.01
CA PRO A 3 -56.65 45.48 0.97
C PRO A 3 -57.63 44.93 2.07
N LEU A 4 -57.04 44.21 3.05
CA LEU A 4 -57.38 44.10 4.51
C LEU A 4 -58.29 42.96 5.08
N LEU A 5 -57.65 42.16 5.95
CA LEU A 5 -58.09 41.47 7.20
C LEU A 5 -58.97 42.33 8.16
N PRO A 6 -59.40 41.92 9.39
CA PRO A 6 -59.40 40.60 10.12
C PRO A 6 -60.70 40.29 10.94
N ARG A 7 -60.76 39.13 11.65
CA ARG A 7 -60.98 38.95 13.13
C ARG A 7 -61.82 37.72 13.56
N ARG A 8 -61.16 36.90 14.40
CA ARG A 8 -61.58 36.19 15.64
C ARG A 8 -62.98 35.57 15.79
N ARG A 9 -63.01 34.30 16.26
CA ARG A 9 -63.90 33.82 17.34
C ARG A 9 -63.21 32.78 18.26
N PRO A 10 -63.61 32.66 19.55
CA PRO A 10 -62.95 31.83 20.56
C PRO A 10 -63.81 30.65 21.08
N ALA A 11 -63.16 29.71 21.79
CA ALA A 11 -63.59 28.82 22.89
C ALA A 11 -62.65 27.59 22.89
N ALA A 12 -62.17 26.96 23.98
CA ALA A 12 -62.58 26.92 25.37
C ALA A 12 -61.51 26.19 26.24
N LEU A 13 -61.53 26.52 27.54
CA LEU A 13 -61.18 25.74 28.75
C LEU A 13 -59.74 25.29 29.10
N PHE A 14 -59.40 25.67 30.35
CA PHE A 14 -58.22 25.45 31.20
C PHE A 14 -57.98 23.97 31.59
N THR A 15 -56.77 23.39 31.50
CA THR A 15 -55.62 23.39 32.44
C THR A 15 -55.91 23.03 33.91
N ALA A 16 -55.53 21.80 34.32
CA ALA A 16 -54.43 21.49 35.26
C ALA A 16 -54.61 20.09 35.90
N LEU A 17 -53.70 19.15 35.63
CA LEU A 17 -53.54 17.94 36.44
C LEU A 17 -52.05 17.60 36.58
N LEU A 18 -51.59 17.48 37.82
CA LEU A 18 -50.25 17.11 38.26
C LEU A 18 -50.34 15.80 39.06
N LEU A 19 -49.38 14.90 38.79
CA LEU A 19 -48.79 13.86 39.65
C LEU A 19 -49.68 12.70 40.17
N ALA A 20 -49.38 11.47 39.71
CA ALA A 20 -49.15 10.30 40.57
C ALA A 20 -48.41 9.18 39.82
N MET A 21 -47.49 8.53 40.55
CA MET A 21 -46.64 7.40 40.20
C MET A 21 -47.37 6.22 39.53
N ALA A 22 -46.70 5.58 38.57
CA ALA A 22 -46.90 4.17 38.23
C ALA A 22 -45.53 3.46 38.24
N VAL A 23 -45.38 2.56 39.21
CA VAL A 23 -44.28 1.60 39.33
C VAL A 23 -44.50 0.52 38.27
N THR A 24 -43.60 0.39 37.30
CA THR A 24 -43.56 -0.73 36.35
C THR A 24 -42.50 -1.75 36.80
N PRO A 25 -42.76 -3.06 36.63
CA PRO A 25 -41.82 -4.11 37.03
C PRO A 25 -40.65 -4.16 36.06
N ALA A 26 -39.43 -4.19 36.60
CA ALA A 26 -38.21 -4.42 35.84
C ALA A 26 -38.19 -5.86 35.31
N SER A 27 -38.44 -6.01 34.01
CA SER A 27 -38.17 -7.25 33.29
C SER A 27 -36.66 -7.51 33.30
N LEU A 28 -36.27 -8.65 33.87
CA LEU A 28 -34.92 -9.22 33.77
C LEU A 28 -34.64 -9.52 32.29
N MET A 29 -33.93 -8.62 31.61
CA MET A 29 -33.26 -8.93 30.35
C MET A 29 -32.02 -9.78 30.69
N PRO A 30 -31.80 -10.94 30.05
CA PRO A 30 -30.55 -11.65 30.18
C PRO A 30 -29.45 -10.73 29.66
N SER A 31 -28.50 -10.38 30.53
CA SER A 31 -27.27 -9.70 30.12
C SER A 31 -26.62 -10.57 29.06
N ALA A 32 -26.60 -10.09 27.82
CA ALA A 32 -25.69 -10.59 26.81
C ALA A 32 -24.28 -10.38 27.39
N THR A 33 -23.67 -11.46 27.86
CA THR A 33 -22.23 -11.49 28.06
C THR A 33 -21.63 -11.25 26.69
N ALA A 34 -21.14 -10.03 26.44
CA ALA A 34 -20.17 -9.78 25.39
C ALA A 34 -19.02 -10.73 25.67
N GLN A 35 -18.96 -11.84 24.93
CA GLN A 35 -17.75 -12.62 24.88
C GLN A 35 -16.78 -11.76 24.09
N GLU A 36 -15.77 -11.22 24.76
CA GLU A 36 -14.52 -10.81 24.12
C GLU A 36 -14.11 -11.97 23.21
N GLN A 37 -14.27 -11.78 21.90
CA GLN A 37 -13.57 -12.61 20.93
C GLN A 37 -12.09 -12.48 21.27
N PRO A 38 -11.35 -13.59 21.38
CA PRO A 38 -9.91 -13.50 21.47
C PRO A 38 -9.43 -12.86 20.16
N THR A 39 -9.00 -11.60 20.24
CA THR A 39 -8.11 -10.98 19.26
C THR A 39 -6.79 -11.70 19.37
N THR A 40 -6.68 -12.88 18.76
CA THR A 40 -5.39 -13.46 18.39
C THR A 40 -5.05 -12.91 17.01
N THR A 41 -4.78 -11.61 16.96
CA THR A 41 -3.96 -11.03 15.88
C THR A 41 -2.52 -11.28 16.33
N PRO A 42 -1.76 -12.17 15.67
CA PRO A 42 -0.32 -12.24 15.89
C PRO A 42 0.26 -10.84 15.63
N PRO A 43 1.34 -10.42 16.30
CA PRO A 43 2.02 -9.19 15.89
C PRO A 43 2.44 -9.33 14.42
N GLU A 44 1.83 -8.51 13.56
CA GLU A 44 1.93 -8.61 12.10
C GLU A 44 3.35 -8.35 11.60
N THR A 45 4.23 -7.76 12.40
CA THR A 45 5.64 -7.52 12.04
C THR A 45 6.57 -7.50 13.24
N SER A 46 7.70 -8.22 13.14
CA SER A 46 8.81 -8.14 14.08
C SER A 46 9.87 -7.17 13.55
N THR A 47 10.23 -6.16 14.34
CA THR A 47 11.23 -5.15 13.97
C THR A 47 12.54 -5.33 14.73
N MET A 48 13.68 -5.26 14.04
CA MET A 48 15.01 -5.21 14.65
C MET A 48 15.67 -3.85 14.41
N LEU A 49 15.92 -3.09 15.47
CA LEU A 49 16.74 -1.88 15.41
C LEU A 49 18.21 -2.29 15.42
N VAL A 50 18.99 -1.89 14.43
CA VAL A 50 20.41 -2.25 14.30
C VAL A 50 21.26 -0.98 14.35
N LEU A 51 21.98 -0.78 15.45
CA LEU A 51 22.81 0.40 15.68
C LEU A 51 24.29 0.13 15.38
N ASP A 52 24.88 0.98 14.55
CA ASP A 52 26.32 1.09 14.38
C ASP A 52 26.99 1.73 15.60
N SER A 53 27.95 1.03 16.20
CA SER A 53 28.83 1.55 17.26
C SER A 53 30.31 1.51 16.87
N SER A 54 30.60 1.55 15.58
CA SER A 54 31.97 1.61 15.07
C SER A 54 32.68 2.91 15.44
N GLY A 55 33.99 2.95 15.24
CA GLY A 55 34.82 4.11 15.57
C GLY A 55 34.43 5.41 14.85
N SER A 56 33.89 5.34 13.62
CA SER A 56 33.45 6.52 12.85
C SER A 56 32.30 7.26 13.51
N MET A 57 31.46 6.56 14.26
CA MET A 57 30.33 7.15 15.00
C MET A 57 30.77 8.12 16.13
N ALA A 58 32.07 8.20 16.43
CA ALA A 58 32.67 9.19 17.32
C ALA A 58 32.83 10.58 16.68
N GLU A 59 32.67 10.68 15.35
CA GLU A 59 32.78 11.93 14.62
C GLU A 59 31.62 12.90 14.94
N PRO A 60 31.82 14.22 14.74
CA PRO A 60 30.75 15.19 14.94
C PRO A 60 29.60 15.03 13.95
N ALA A 61 28.36 15.11 14.44
CA ALA A 61 27.13 15.15 13.62
C ALA A 61 26.64 16.57 13.30
N GLY A 62 27.46 17.59 13.56
CA GLY A 62 27.02 18.99 13.60
C GLY A 62 26.33 19.34 14.94
N GLY A 63 26.03 20.62 15.16
CA GLY A 63 25.31 21.07 16.37
C GLY A 63 26.03 20.90 17.73
N GLY A 64 27.25 20.34 17.75
CA GLY A 64 28.05 20.14 18.96
C GLY A 64 27.92 18.75 19.62
N THR A 65 27.32 17.77 18.93
CA THR A 65 27.20 16.37 19.38
C THR A 65 27.91 15.41 18.42
N THR A 66 28.22 14.20 18.89
CA THR A 66 28.74 13.11 18.04
C THR A 66 27.61 12.36 17.32
N LYS A 67 27.92 11.66 16.23
CA LYS A 67 26.95 10.84 15.48
C LYS A 67 26.29 9.78 16.38
N ILE A 68 27.04 9.13 17.25
CA ILE A 68 26.48 8.16 18.22
C ILE A 68 25.55 8.83 19.23
N GLU A 69 25.85 10.04 19.70
CA GLU A 69 24.97 10.75 20.65
C GLU A 69 23.66 11.16 19.98
N ALA A 70 23.72 11.63 18.74
CA ALA A 70 22.53 11.93 17.94
C ALA A 70 21.69 10.67 17.67
N ALA A 71 22.33 9.57 17.25
CA ALA A 71 21.66 8.29 17.01
C ALA A 71 20.99 7.74 18.28
N LYS A 72 21.65 7.83 19.44
CA LYS A 72 21.06 7.44 20.73
C LYS A 72 19.88 8.31 21.12
N GLN A 73 19.98 9.61 20.95
CA GLN A 73 18.87 10.52 21.24
C GLN A 73 17.65 10.18 20.37
N ALA A 74 17.87 9.98 19.07
CA ALA A 74 16.83 9.56 18.14
C ALA A 74 16.21 8.21 18.54
N LEU A 75 17.03 7.20 18.86
CA LEU A 75 16.55 5.88 19.29
C LEU A 75 15.74 5.97 20.59
N ARG A 76 16.11 6.84 21.53
CA ARG A 76 15.30 7.05 22.75
C ARG A 76 13.92 7.59 22.42
N ASP A 77 13.84 8.59 21.54
CA ASP A 77 12.59 9.24 21.18
C ASP A 77 11.66 8.25 20.45
N VAL A 78 12.23 7.44 19.55
CA VAL A 78 11.54 6.32 18.89
C VAL A 78 11.06 5.28 19.89
N VAL A 79 11.93 4.77 20.75
CA VAL A 79 11.58 3.74 21.74
C VAL A 79 10.49 4.25 22.69
N ALA A 80 10.50 5.55 23.03
CA ALA A 80 9.48 6.18 23.85
C ALA A 80 8.12 6.28 23.15
N SER A 81 8.08 6.39 21.82
CA SER A 81 6.86 6.52 21.02
C SER A 81 6.28 5.20 20.50
N LEU A 82 6.98 4.06 20.72
CA LEU A 82 6.51 2.74 20.30
C LEU A 82 5.09 2.42 20.81
N PRO A 83 4.21 1.81 19.99
CA PRO A 83 2.99 1.17 20.47
C PRO A 83 3.25 0.13 21.57
N GLU A 84 2.23 -0.21 22.38
CA GLU A 84 2.40 -1.20 23.47
C GLU A 84 2.55 -2.64 22.96
N ASP A 85 1.98 -2.92 21.80
CA ASP A 85 1.92 -4.20 21.10
C ASP A 85 3.03 -4.38 20.05
N ALA A 86 3.92 -3.40 19.87
CA ALA A 86 5.03 -3.48 18.92
C ALA A 86 6.07 -4.51 19.37
N VAL A 87 6.41 -5.47 18.49
CA VAL A 87 7.49 -6.45 18.69
C VAL A 87 8.80 -5.87 18.19
N VAL A 88 9.63 -5.35 19.11
CA VAL A 88 10.86 -4.65 18.74
C VAL A 88 12.06 -5.23 19.46
N GLY A 89 13.08 -5.63 18.71
CA GLY A 89 14.39 -6.02 19.23
C GLY A 89 15.45 -4.96 18.94
N MET A 90 16.64 -5.16 19.52
CA MET A 90 17.79 -4.30 19.24
C MET A 90 19.07 -5.13 19.11
N ARG A 91 19.83 -4.84 18.05
CA ARG A 91 21.22 -5.27 17.87
C ARG A 91 22.15 -4.08 17.81
N VAL A 92 23.39 -4.32 18.21
CA VAL A 92 24.49 -3.37 18.06
C VAL A 92 25.67 -4.10 17.43
N PHE A 93 26.41 -3.42 16.56
CA PHE A 93 27.67 -3.94 16.02
C PHE A 93 28.83 -2.96 16.26
N GLY A 94 30.05 -3.47 16.26
CA GLY A 94 31.25 -2.68 16.56
C GLY A 94 31.35 -2.24 18.03
N ALA A 95 30.68 -2.95 18.94
CA ALA A 95 30.48 -2.54 20.32
C ALA A 95 31.41 -3.24 21.33
N GLU A 96 31.91 -4.44 21.05
CA GLU A 96 32.68 -5.25 22.00
C GLU A 96 34.14 -5.44 21.58
N VAL A 97 34.43 -5.40 20.28
CA VAL A 97 35.78 -5.61 19.73
C VAL A 97 36.36 -4.29 19.25
N PHE A 98 37.24 -3.70 20.07
CA PHE A 98 37.78 -2.35 19.87
C PHE A 98 39.03 -2.26 18.99
N ASP A 99 39.65 -3.39 18.69
CA ASP A 99 40.84 -3.45 17.86
C ASP A 99 40.53 -4.29 16.62
N ARG A 100 40.71 -3.68 15.45
CA ARG A 100 40.45 -4.30 14.16
C ARG A 100 41.24 -5.59 13.92
N ASP A 101 42.41 -5.70 14.55
CA ASP A 101 43.29 -6.85 14.40
C ASP A 101 42.93 -7.98 15.37
N GLN A 102 41.95 -7.77 16.27
CA GLN A 102 41.46 -8.81 17.17
C GLN A 102 40.52 -9.79 16.44
N PRO A 103 40.66 -11.10 16.71
CA PRO A 103 39.71 -12.10 16.22
C PRO A 103 38.29 -11.74 16.66
N GLY A 104 37.37 -11.72 15.70
CA GLY A 104 35.96 -11.44 15.95
C GLY A 104 35.51 -10.03 15.60
N ALA A 105 36.40 -9.11 15.21
CA ALA A 105 36.02 -7.75 14.80
C ALA A 105 34.99 -7.75 13.65
N CYS A 106 35.18 -8.62 12.65
CA CYS A 106 34.24 -8.77 11.53
C CYS A 106 32.99 -9.62 11.83
N THR A 107 32.85 -10.09 13.07
CA THR A 107 31.64 -10.79 13.55
C THR A 107 31.10 -10.14 14.83
N ASP A 108 31.51 -8.90 15.12
CA ASP A 108 31.14 -8.15 16.31
C ASP A 108 29.73 -7.60 16.16
N SER A 109 28.72 -8.43 16.48
CA SER A 109 27.32 -8.05 16.52
C SER A 109 26.60 -8.80 17.64
N GLN A 110 25.93 -8.06 18.53
CA GLN A 110 25.20 -8.60 19.66
C GLN A 110 23.71 -8.30 19.54
N GLN A 111 22.88 -9.30 19.85
CA GLN A 111 21.49 -9.07 20.21
C GLN A 111 21.46 -8.60 21.66
N VAL A 112 21.16 -7.33 21.84
CA VAL A 112 21.21 -6.67 23.14
C VAL A 112 19.83 -6.65 23.79
N VAL A 113 18.78 -6.67 22.96
CA VAL A 113 17.40 -6.91 23.35
C VAL A 113 16.76 -7.84 22.32
N ALA A 114 16.14 -8.93 22.75
CA ALA A 114 15.39 -9.80 21.87
C ALA A 114 14.07 -9.14 21.42
N PRO A 115 13.57 -9.40 20.19
CA PRO A 115 12.27 -8.94 19.76
C PRO A 115 11.18 -9.46 20.69
N ASP A 116 10.48 -8.55 21.35
CA ASP A 116 9.34 -8.86 22.22
C ASP A 116 8.46 -7.61 22.36
N THR A 117 7.25 -7.79 22.88
CA THR A 117 6.38 -6.70 23.34
C THR A 117 6.74 -6.31 24.78
N GLY A 118 6.40 -5.08 25.19
CA GLY A 118 6.57 -4.65 26.59
C GLY A 118 8.02 -4.52 27.08
N ASN A 119 9.02 -4.60 26.21
CA ASN A 119 10.46 -4.51 26.54
C ASN A 119 11.02 -3.07 26.44
N ARG A 120 10.15 -2.05 26.39
CA ARG A 120 10.53 -0.63 26.21
C ARG A 120 11.60 -0.13 27.17
N GLU A 121 11.50 -0.46 28.45
CA GLU A 121 12.48 -0.05 29.47
C GLU A 121 13.86 -0.69 29.25
N GLU A 122 13.90 -1.89 28.69
CA GLU A 122 15.14 -2.60 28.36
C GLU A 122 15.81 -1.97 27.14
N LEU A 123 15.03 -1.69 26.09
CA LEU A 123 15.49 -0.96 24.90
C LEU A 123 16.13 0.39 25.29
N LEU A 124 15.44 1.22 26.08
CA LEU A 124 15.96 2.51 26.53
C LEU A 124 17.27 2.38 27.32
N ARG A 125 17.43 1.29 28.09
CA ARG A 125 18.62 1.05 28.89
C ARG A 125 19.81 0.64 28.02
N GLU A 126 19.60 -0.18 27.00
CA GLU A 126 20.69 -0.65 26.13
C GLU A 126 21.14 0.44 25.14
N VAL A 127 20.25 1.31 24.63
CA VAL A 127 20.63 2.53 23.87
C VAL A 127 21.65 3.37 24.67
N GLU A 128 21.45 3.43 25.99
CA GLU A 128 22.42 3.73 27.06
C GLU A 128 23.91 3.57 26.76
N ARG A 129 24.23 2.33 26.42
CA ARG A 129 25.39 1.64 26.98
C ARG A 129 26.63 1.76 26.11
N TYR A 130 26.40 1.86 24.80
CA TYR A 130 27.45 1.63 23.80
C TYR A 130 28.28 2.88 23.52
N ARG A 131 29.50 2.65 23.03
CA ARG A 131 30.46 3.71 22.71
C ARG A 131 31.14 3.39 21.38
N PRO A 132 31.46 4.40 20.57
CA PRO A 132 31.88 4.24 19.19
C PRO A 132 33.35 3.82 19.10
N TYR A 133 33.64 2.54 18.88
CA TYR A 133 35.01 2.04 18.94
C TYR A 133 35.39 0.94 17.93
N GLY A 134 34.47 0.06 17.53
CA GLY A 134 34.79 -1.14 16.74
C GLY A 134 34.81 -0.96 15.22
N GLU A 135 34.84 -2.09 14.52
CA GLU A 135 34.70 -2.20 13.05
C GLU A 135 33.23 -2.21 12.63
N THR A 136 32.97 -2.20 11.31
CA THR A 136 31.64 -2.02 10.71
C THR A 136 31.19 -3.30 9.96
N PRO A 137 30.89 -4.43 10.65
CA PRO A 137 30.49 -5.69 10.02
C PRO A 137 29.01 -5.72 9.63
N ILE A 138 28.58 -4.78 8.77
CA ILE A 138 27.16 -4.62 8.38
C ILE A 138 26.59 -5.93 7.79
N GLY A 139 27.30 -6.58 6.88
CA GLY A 139 26.82 -7.82 6.25
C GLY A 139 26.55 -8.92 7.28
N PHE A 140 27.44 -9.12 8.24
CA PHE A 140 27.22 -10.07 9.32
C PHE A 140 26.06 -9.64 10.23
N ALA A 141 25.98 -8.36 10.59
CA ALA A 141 24.90 -7.84 11.43
C ALA A 141 23.52 -8.04 10.82
N LEU A 142 23.36 -7.81 9.50
CA LEU A 142 22.10 -8.05 8.78
C LEU A 142 21.71 -9.54 8.79
N GLN A 143 22.67 -10.44 8.56
CA GLN A 143 22.42 -11.89 8.62
C GLN A 143 21.95 -12.34 10.00
N GLN A 144 22.50 -11.77 11.07
CA GLN A 144 22.08 -12.12 12.43
C GLN A 144 20.75 -11.47 12.81
N ALA A 145 20.52 -10.21 12.42
CA ALA A 145 19.25 -9.53 12.62
C ALA A 145 18.09 -10.30 11.95
N ALA A 146 18.26 -10.78 10.71
CA ALA A 146 17.23 -11.57 10.04
C ALA A 146 16.95 -12.91 10.75
N LYS A 147 17.95 -13.53 11.39
CA LYS A 147 17.80 -14.77 12.17
C LYS A 147 17.11 -14.57 13.51
N ASP A 148 17.30 -13.41 14.12
CA ASP A 148 16.69 -13.05 15.40
C ASP A 148 15.19 -12.77 15.30
N LEU A 149 14.72 -12.43 14.09
CA LEU A 149 13.32 -12.12 13.81
C LEU A 149 12.53 -13.39 13.50
N ASP A 150 11.29 -13.43 14.00
CA ASP A 150 10.40 -14.59 13.90
C ASP A 150 10.14 -14.98 12.42
N PRO A 151 10.41 -16.25 12.03
CA PRO A 151 10.12 -16.78 10.70
C PRO A 151 8.69 -16.74 10.23
N ASP A 152 7.75 -16.69 11.15
CA ASP A 152 6.33 -16.78 10.82
C ASP A 152 5.66 -15.39 10.77
N SER A 153 6.41 -14.30 11.00
CA SER A 153 5.95 -12.91 10.91
C SER A 153 6.64 -12.14 9.78
N ALA A 154 6.04 -11.03 9.32
CA ALA A 154 6.77 -10.08 8.47
C ALA A 154 7.94 -9.50 9.27
N ARG A 155 9.06 -9.26 8.61
CA ARG A 155 10.32 -8.86 9.25
C ARG A 155 10.74 -7.49 8.77
N SER A 156 11.11 -6.63 9.71
CA SER A 156 11.69 -5.33 9.39
C SER A 156 13.00 -5.11 10.13
N ILE A 157 14.00 -4.60 9.43
CA ILE A 157 15.28 -4.18 10.01
C ILE A 157 15.44 -2.68 9.77
N VAL A 158 15.70 -1.92 10.83
CA VAL A 158 16.07 -0.50 10.73
C VAL A 158 17.56 -0.38 11.07
N LEU A 159 18.39 -0.26 10.05
CA LEU A 159 19.84 -0.09 10.17
C LEU A 159 20.18 1.39 10.32
N VAL A 160 20.97 1.74 11.34
CA VAL A 160 21.51 3.08 11.55
C VAL A 160 23.02 3.00 11.44
N SER A 161 23.62 3.62 10.42
CA SER A 161 25.08 3.55 10.17
C SER A 161 25.64 4.83 9.54
N ASP A 162 26.91 5.10 9.79
CA ASP A 162 27.64 6.28 9.29
C ASP A 162 28.80 5.95 8.33
N GLY A 163 28.90 4.70 7.87
CA GLY A 163 30.11 4.21 7.21
C GLY A 163 29.91 3.16 6.13
N VAL A 164 31.01 2.89 5.41
CA VAL A 164 31.18 1.74 4.51
C VAL A 164 31.44 0.50 5.36
N ALA A 165 30.92 -0.65 4.96
CA ALA A 165 31.32 -1.92 5.56
C ALA A 165 32.84 -2.13 5.42
N THR A 166 33.52 -2.37 6.53
CA THR A 166 34.97 -2.63 6.57
C THR A 166 35.31 -4.13 6.56
N CYS A 167 34.28 -4.97 6.56
CA CYS A 167 34.37 -6.42 6.69
C CYS A 167 33.56 -7.14 5.60
N GLU A 168 34.03 -8.32 5.21
CA GLU A 168 33.24 -9.27 4.41
C GLU A 168 32.19 -9.98 5.27
N PRO A 169 31.09 -10.49 4.69
CA PRO A 169 30.68 -10.36 3.28
C PRO A 169 30.15 -8.96 2.92
N ASP A 170 30.07 -8.66 1.61
CA ASP A 170 29.49 -7.39 1.14
C ASP A 170 28.02 -7.27 1.60
N PRO A 171 27.63 -6.16 2.24
CA PRO A 171 26.30 -6.03 2.82
C PRO A 171 25.18 -5.92 1.78
N CYS A 172 25.45 -5.43 0.55
CA CYS A 172 24.42 -5.40 -0.48
C CYS A 172 24.16 -6.80 -1.05
N GLU A 173 25.21 -7.59 -1.29
CA GLU A 173 25.06 -9.00 -1.66
C GLU A 173 24.30 -9.78 -0.58
N VAL A 174 24.62 -9.56 0.69
CA VAL A 174 23.87 -10.17 1.81
C VAL A 174 22.40 -9.76 1.81
N ALA A 175 22.11 -8.47 1.64
CA ALA A 175 20.72 -7.99 1.62
C ALA A 175 19.95 -8.63 0.46
N GLN A 176 20.57 -8.74 -0.73
CA GLN A 176 19.98 -9.42 -1.89
C GLN A 176 19.72 -10.90 -1.61
N ASP A 177 20.67 -11.61 -1.00
CA ASP A 177 20.52 -13.02 -0.63
C ASP A 177 19.42 -13.24 0.41
N LEU A 178 19.26 -12.31 1.36
CA LEU A 178 18.19 -12.37 2.35
C LEU A 178 16.82 -12.17 1.71
N SER A 179 16.66 -11.20 0.81
CA SER A 179 15.41 -10.99 0.05
C SER A 179 15.07 -12.20 -0.83
N ALA A 180 16.08 -12.82 -1.45
CA ALA A 180 15.90 -13.96 -2.34
C ALA A 180 15.43 -15.25 -1.63
N GLN A 181 15.52 -15.32 -0.29
CA GLN A 181 15.07 -16.49 0.48
C GLN A 181 13.53 -16.63 0.55
N GLY A 182 12.78 -15.70 -0.05
CA GLY A 182 11.32 -15.69 0.01
C GLY A 182 10.78 -15.36 1.40
N ILE A 183 11.63 -14.76 2.22
CA ILE A 183 11.29 -14.20 3.53
C ILE A 183 10.70 -12.81 3.29
N ASP A 184 9.59 -12.49 3.95
CA ASP A 184 9.03 -11.13 3.97
C ASP A 184 9.94 -10.24 4.84
N LEU A 185 11.04 -9.76 4.26
CA LEU A 185 12.07 -8.95 4.93
C LEU A 185 12.20 -7.60 4.24
N ARG A 186 12.02 -6.54 5.04
CA ARG A 186 12.32 -5.16 4.67
C ARG A 186 13.54 -4.64 5.42
N ILE A 187 14.44 -3.90 4.75
CA ILE A 187 15.57 -3.23 5.40
C ILE A 187 15.56 -1.72 5.13
N ASP A 188 15.13 -0.94 6.11
CA ASP A 188 15.27 0.52 6.11
C ASP A 188 16.65 0.92 6.66
N VAL A 189 17.28 1.93 6.03
CA VAL A 189 18.65 2.33 6.36
C VAL A 189 18.72 3.83 6.61
N VAL A 190 19.17 4.26 7.78
CA VAL A 190 19.43 5.65 8.13
C VAL A 190 20.95 5.91 8.08
N GLY A 191 21.37 6.67 7.07
CA GLY A 191 22.75 7.11 6.86
C GLY A 191 23.06 8.41 7.60
N LEU A 192 24.06 8.38 8.50
CA LEU A 192 24.42 9.53 9.33
C LEU A 192 25.62 10.29 8.75
N ALA A 193 25.37 11.43 8.11
CA ALA A 193 26.39 12.29 7.50
C ALA A 193 27.38 11.51 6.62
N VAL A 194 26.83 10.71 5.69
CA VAL A 194 27.58 9.81 4.80
C VAL A 194 27.75 10.40 3.40
N ASP A 195 28.96 10.33 2.86
CA ASP A 195 29.31 10.83 1.52
C ASP A 195 29.85 9.72 0.62
N GLY A 196 29.71 9.91 -0.70
CA GLY A 196 30.37 9.06 -1.71
C GLY A 196 29.95 7.59 -1.66
N ASP A 197 30.96 6.70 -1.58
CA ASP A 197 30.79 5.25 -1.69
C ASP A 197 29.96 4.65 -0.54
N ALA A 198 30.02 5.23 0.67
CA ALA A 198 29.22 4.80 1.83
C ALA A 198 27.71 4.94 1.53
N ARG A 199 27.33 6.10 0.99
CA ARG A 199 25.94 6.38 0.61
C ARG A 199 25.45 5.41 -0.46
N ALA A 200 26.29 5.09 -1.45
CA ALA A 200 25.93 4.15 -2.51
C ALA A 200 25.69 2.73 -1.96
N GLN A 201 26.56 2.25 -1.07
CA GLN A 201 26.41 0.92 -0.45
C GLN A 201 25.16 0.84 0.44
N LEU A 202 24.92 1.84 1.30
CA LEU A 202 23.74 1.87 2.16
C LEU A 202 22.42 1.96 1.36
N ARG A 203 22.42 2.70 0.24
CA ARG A 203 21.29 2.73 -0.71
C ARG A 203 21.06 1.38 -1.39
N CYS A 204 22.14 0.68 -1.74
CA CYS A 204 22.06 -0.65 -2.34
C CYS A 204 21.34 -1.62 -1.40
N ILE A 205 21.73 -1.67 -0.12
CA ILE A 205 21.10 -2.50 0.93
C ILE A 205 19.59 -2.25 0.98
N ALA A 206 19.18 -0.98 1.13
CA ALA A 206 17.76 -0.63 1.22
C ALA A 206 17.00 -1.02 -0.05
N GLY A 207 17.57 -0.73 -1.23
CA GLY A 207 16.92 -0.96 -2.52
C GLY A 207 16.71 -2.44 -2.85
N VAL A 208 17.66 -3.32 -2.54
CA VAL A 208 17.53 -4.77 -2.81
C VAL A 208 16.70 -5.51 -1.76
N ALA A 209 16.43 -4.89 -0.61
CA ALA A 209 15.63 -5.44 0.47
C ALA A 209 14.33 -4.67 0.71
N GLU A 210 13.77 -4.11 -0.38
CA GLU A 210 12.42 -3.50 -0.41
C GLU A 210 12.18 -2.42 0.67
N GLY A 211 13.27 -1.84 1.20
CA GLY A 211 13.25 -0.80 2.20
C GLY A 211 13.67 0.55 1.64
N ARG A 212 13.88 1.53 2.52
CA ARG A 212 14.23 2.90 2.12
C ARG A 212 15.50 3.38 2.79
N TYR A 213 16.26 4.17 2.04
CA TYR A 213 17.43 4.86 2.55
C TYR A 213 17.05 6.29 2.98
N TYR A 214 17.47 6.66 4.19
CA TYR A 214 17.26 7.97 4.78
C TYR A 214 18.60 8.66 5.01
N ASP A 215 18.80 9.80 4.36
CA ASP A 215 19.97 10.65 4.61
C ASP A 215 19.68 11.56 5.82
N ALA A 216 20.67 11.71 6.70
CA ALA A 216 20.59 12.59 7.85
C ALA A 216 21.93 13.31 8.07
N SER A 217 21.95 14.62 7.84
CA SER A 217 23.16 15.45 7.86
C SER A 217 23.34 16.27 9.14
N SER A 218 22.35 16.25 10.04
CA SER A 218 22.35 16.95 11.33
C SER A 218 21.67 16.12 12.42
N ALA A 219 21.93 16.40 13.70
CA ALA A 219 21.30 15.69 14.80
C ALA A 219 19.75 15.75 14.77
N GLU A 220 19.20 16.88 14.35
CA GLU A 220 17.76 17.06 14.16
C GLU A 220 17.22 16.18 13.03
N GLU A 221 17.92 16.10 11.89
CA GLU A 221 17.56 15.22 10.78
C GLU A 221 17.72 13.74 11.14
N ILE A 222 18.73 13.38 11.95
CA ILE A 222 18.91 12.00 12.45
C ILE A 222 17.69 11.58 13.26
N THR A 223 17.21 12.48 14.14
CA THR A 223 16.03 12.23 14.96
C THR A 223 14.78 12.09 14.09
N SER A 224 14.55 13.01 13.15
CA SER A 224 13.40 12.96 12.25
C SER A 224 13.43 11.71 11.36
N SER A 225 14.55 11.45 10.69
CA SER A 225 14.72 10.30 9.79
C SER A 225 14.56 8.97 10.50
N LEU A 226 15.07 8.82 11.73
CA LEU A 226 14.94 7.58 12.48
C LEU A 226 13.53 7.37 13.04
N SER A 227 12.89 8.43 13.57
CA SER A 227 11.47 8.37 13.98
C SER A 227 10.62 7.93 12.80
N THR A 228 10.82 8.59 11.66
CA THR A 228 10.12 8.33 10.43
C THR A 228 10.40 6.93 9.86
N ALA A 229 11.65 6.47 9.85
CA ALA A 229 12.01 5.11 9.41
C ALA A 229 11.39 4.04 10.31
N THR A 230 11.42 4.26 11.63
CA THR A 230 10.88 3.29 12.59
C THR A 230 9.35 3.29 12.60
N GLU A 231 8.69 4.45 12.59
CA GLU A 231 7.23 4.57 12.47
C GLU A 231 6.69 3.90 11.20
N ARG A 232 7.48 3.90 10.11
CA ARG A 232 7.13 3.21 8.86
C ARG A 232 7.47 1.72 8.90
N ALA A 233 8.58 1.34 9.52
CA ALA A 233 8.92 -0.06 9.77
C ALA A 233 7.89 -0.77 10.66
N LEU A 234 7.24 -0.03 11.56
CA LEU A 234 6.18 -0.50 12.44
C LEU A 234 4.78 -0.45 11.81
N ARG A 235 4.66 0.16 10.62
CA ARG A 235 3.40 0.26 9.85
C ARG A 235 3.65 -0.18 8.41
N PRO A 236 4.13 -1.41 8.19
CA PRO A 236 4.34 -1.89 6.84
C PRO A 236 3.03 -1.81 6.06
N PHE A 237 3.18 -1.63 4.75
CA PHE A 237 2.03 -1.65 3.88
C PHE A 237 1.44 -3.06 3.87
N GLU A 238 0.24 -3.21 4.42
CA GLU A 238 -0.48 -4.48 4.44
C GLU A 238 -1.48 -4.55 3.28
N ILE A 239 -1.48 -5.69 2.60
CA ILE A 239 -2.61 -6.09 1.75
C ILE A 239 -3.49 -6.97 2.62
N ASP A 240 -4.68 -6.47 2.95
CA ASP A 240 -5.65 -7.19 3.78
C ASP A 240 -6.32 -8.34 3.01
N GLY A 241 -7.01 -9.18 3.79
CA GLY A 241 -7.79 -10.29 3.28
C GLY A 241 -7.23 -11.65 3.66
N ALA A 242 -8.06 -12.68 3.53
CA ALA A 242 -7.62 -14.04 3.83
C ALA A 242 -6.52 -14.46 2.83
N PRO A 243 -5.36 -14.98 3.29
CA PRO A 243 -4.30 -15.40 2.40
C PRO A 243 -4.76 -16.60 1.57
N VAL A 244 -4.64 -16.51 0.25
CA VAL A 244 -5.04 -17.55 -0.70
C VAL A 244 -3.96 -17.76 -1.75
N VAL A 245 -4.08 -18.86 -2.50
CA VAL A 245 -3.27 -19.12 -3.69
C VAL A 245 -4.22 -19.54 -4.81
N GLY A 246 -4.50 -18.62 -5.71
CA GLY A 246 -5.31 -18.86 -6.89
C GLY A 246 -4.66 -19.86 -7.85
N GLY A 247 -5.50 -20.51 -8.65
CA GLY A 247 -5.06 -21.44 -9.69
C GLY A 247 -4.22 -20.77 -10.77
N THR A 248 -3.43 -21.54 -11.50
CA THR A 248 -2.62 -21.00 -12.63
C THR A 248 -3.31 -21.13 -13.98
N SER A 249 -4.53 -21.67 -13.98
CA SER A 249 -5.40 -21.78 -15.15
C SER A 249 -6.87 -21.78 -14.71
N GLN A 250 -7.78 -21.53 -15.65
CA GLN A 250 -9.23 -21.54 -15.37
C GLN A 250 -9.70 -22.89 -14.77
N SER A 251 -9.17 -24.02 -15.24
CA SER A 251 -9.52 -25.35 -14.71
C SER A 251 -9.01 -25.62 -13.29
N GLU A 252 -8.05 -24.82 -12.82
CA GLU A 252 -7.47 -24.88 -11.49
C GLU A 252 -8.00 -23.76 -10.57
N ALA A 253 -9.00 -23.00 -11.04
CA ALA A 253 -9.50 -21.84 -10.33
C ALA A 253 -9.91 -22.17 -8.89
N LEU A 254 -9.45 -21.36 -7.94
CA LEU A 254 -9.73 -21.55 -6.52
C LEU A 254 -11.18 -21.13 -6.21
N PRO A 255 -12.02 -22.00 -5.64
CA PRO A 255 -13.35 -21.61 -5.18
C PRO A 255 -13.28 -20.63 -4.01
N LEU A 256 -13.90 -19.47 -4.15
CA LEU A 256 -13.97 -18.43 -3.12
C LEU A 256 -15.42 -18.06 -2.80
N GLY A 257 -15.61 -17.53 -1.59
CA GLY A 257 -16.84 -16.82 -1.22
C GLY A 257 -16.72 -15.32 -1.54
N ALA A 258 -17.75 -14.56 -1.19
CA ALA A 258 -17.60 -13.10 -1.14
C ALA A 258 -16.67 -12.75 0.02
N GLY A 259 -15.79 -11.78 -0.16
CA GLY A 259 -14.75 -11.50 0.81
C GLY A 259 -13.57 -10.73 0.23
N ARG A 260 -12.61 -10.43 1.11
CA ARG A 260 -11.30 -9.90 0.75
C ARG A 260 -10.25 -10.98 0.91
N TYR A 261 -9.31 -11.00 -0.02
CA TYR A 261 -8.28 -12.02 -0.16
C TYR A 261 -6.95 -11.38 -0.54
N ALA A 262 -5.85 -11.97 -0.09
CA ALA A 262 -4.50 -11.58 -0.47
C ALA A 262 -3.81 -12.75 -1.19
N ASP A 263 -3.19 -12.49 -2.34
CA ASP A 263 -2.38 -13.47 -3.11
C ASP A 263 -1.15 -12.78 -3.71
N ARG A 264 -0.30 -13.52 -4.42
CA ARG A 264 0.95 -13.05 -5.02
C ARG A 264 1.06 -13.45 -6.49
N LEU A 265 1.51 -12.50 -7.30
CA LEU A 265 1.91 -12.67 -8.70
C LEU A 265 3.43 -12.48 -8.83
N GLY A 266 4.05 -13.15 -9.81
CA GLY A 266 5.49 -13.09 -10.09
C GLY A 266 6.20 -14.44 -9.94
N GLY A 267 7.50 -14.46 -10.25
CA GLY A 267 8.30 -15.69 -10.24
C GLY A 267 7.88 -16.67 -11.34
N GLY A 268 7.57 -16.13 -12.53
CA GLY A 268 7.05 -16.89 -13.67
C GLY A 268 5.52 -17.12 -13.67
N VAL A 269 4.81 -16.74 -12.62
CA VAL A 269 3.33 -16.79 -12.57
C VAL A 269 2.76 -15.39 -12.80
N GLN A 270 2.19 -15.17 -13.99
CA GLN A 270 1.65 -13.86 -14.40
C GLN A 270 0.13 -13.75 -14.28
N GLU A 271 -0.56 -14.85 -13.96
CA GLU A 271 -2.00 -14.85 -13.75
C GLU A 271 -2.44 -15.78 -12.61
N ARG A 272 -3.53 -15.39 -11.93
CA ARG A 272 -4.22 -16.16 -10.90
C ARG A 272 -5.69 -16.29 -11.25
N TRP A 273 -6.24 -17.46 -10.99
CA TRP A 273 -7.63 -17.81 -11.30
C TRP A 273 -8.42 -18.19 -10.05
N TYR A 274 -9.63 -17.66 -9.99
CA TYR A 274 -10.61 -17.86 -8.93
C TYR A 274 -11.98 -18.15 -9.54
N VAL A 275 -12.82 -18.86 -8.79
CA VAL A 275 -14.19 -19.16 -9.21
C VAL A 275 -15.16 -18.87 -8.06
N TYR A 276 -16.27 -18.23 -8.41
CA TYR A 276 -17.31 -17.82 -7.48
C TYR A 276 -18.66 -18.35 -7.94
N GLU A 277 -19.37 -19.00 -7.01
CA GLU A 277 -20.75 -19.46 -7.20
C GLU A 277 -21.70 -18.41 -6.64
N ARG A 278 -22.56 -17.83 -7.49
CA ARG A 278 -23.60 -16.89 -7.05
C ARG A 278 -24.51 -17.51 -6.01
N GLN A 279 -24.82 -16.75 -4.97
CA GLN A 279 -25.74 -17.19 -3.92
C GLN A 279 -27.13 -16.62 -4.13
N VAL A 280 -27.24 -15.44 -4.76
CA VAL A 280 -28.50 -14.73 -4.96
C VAL A 280 -28.85 -14.74 -6.46
N PRO A 281 -29.97 -15.36 -6.87
CA PRO A 281 -30.42 -15.32 -8.25
C PRO A 281 -30.61 -13.89 -8.75
N GLY A 282 -30.06 -13.57 -9.93
CA GLY A 282 -30.17 -12.24 -10.53
C GLY A 282 -29.20 -11.20 -9.97
N SER A 283 -28.33 -11.57 -9.01
CA SER A 283 -27.33 -10.66 -8.44
C SER A 283 -26.30 -10.22 -9.47
N THR A 284 -25.46 -9.25 -9.09
CA THR A 284 -24.25 -8.86 -9.81
C THR A 284 -23.04 -9.24 -8.97
N VAL A 285 -22.09 -9.99 -9.54
CA VAL A 285 -20.80 -10.25 -8.87
C VAL A 285 -19.84 -9.16 -9.28
N ILE A 286 -19.16 -8.59 -8.29
CA ILE A 286 -18.20 -7.52 -8.46
C ILE A 286 -16.85 -8.04 -7.99
N ALA A 287 -15.88 -8.04 -8.88
CA ALA A 287 -14.51 -8.38 -8.55
C ALA A 287 -13.65 -7.13 -8.68
N SER A 288 -12.85 -6.85 -7.66
CA SER A 288 -11.82 -5.82 -7.75
C SER A 288 -10.49 -6.34 -7.25
N SER A 289 -9.41 -5.86 -7.84
CA SER A 289 -8.08 -6.14 -7.32
C SER A 289 -7.26 -4.86 -7.27
N TYR A 290 -6.22 -4.88 -6.43
CA TYR A 290 -5.23 -3.82 -6.38
C TYR A 290 -3.85 -4.35 -6.02
N GLU A 291 -2.82 -3.68 -6.50
CA GLU A 291 -1.42 -4.01 -6.21
C GLU A 291 -0.64 -2.72 -5.98
N LEU A 292 0.35 -2.77 -5.08
CA LEU A 292 1.35 -1.72 -4.96
C LEU A 292 2.67 -2.24 -5.55
N GLN A 293 3.20 -1.50 -6.51
CA GLN A 293 4.47 -1.83 -7.13
C GLN A 293 5.52 -0.76 -6.83
N PRO A 294 6.67 -1.12 -6.23
CA PRO A 294 7.82 -0.23 -6.14
C PRO A 294 8.54 -0.16 -7.49
N GLY A 295 8.36 0.95 -8.22
CA GLY A 295 9.12 1.26 -9.45
C GLY A 295 8.68 0.49 -10.71
N GLY A 296 8.82 1.14 -11.87
CA GLY A 296 8.48 0.56 -13.18
C GLY A 296 7.03 0.78 -13.62
N LEU A 297 6.70 0.30 -14.82
CA LEU A 297 5.34 0.24 -15.34
C LEU A 297 4.85 -1.21 -15.22
N SER A 298 3.76 -1.42 -14.50
CA SER A 298 2.98 -2.67 -14.59
C SER A 298 1.51 -2.36 -14.52
N ASP A 299 0.72 -3.16 -15.23
CA ASP A 299 -0.72 -3.06 -15.20
C ASP A 299 -1.27 -4.31 -14.49
N LEU A 300 -2.09 -4.11 -13.46
CA LEU A 300 -2.88 -5.20 -12.90
C LEU A 300 -4.24 -5.21 -13.61
N GLN A 301 -4.51 -6.30 -14.33
CA GLN A 301 -5.78 -6.52 -15.02
C GLN A 301 -6.64 -7.50 -14.23
N THR A 302 -7.92 -7.17 -14.07
CA THR A 302 -8.93 -8.10 -13.55
C THR A 302 -9.96 -8.35 -14.63
N ASP A 303 -10.17 -9.63 -14.94
CA ASP A 303 -11.19 -10.08 -15.87
C ASP A 303 -12.22 -10.91 -15.14
N VAL A 304 -13.47 -10.72 -15.54
CA VAL A 304 -14.55 -11.63 -15.22
C VAL A 304 -14.87 -12.42 -16.49
N VAL A 305 -14.70 -13.73 -16.40
CA VAL A 305 -14.69 -14.65 -17.54
C VAL A 305 -15.81 -15.68 -17.41
N GLU A 306 -16.43 -16.00 -18.54
CA GLU A 306 -17.39 -17.07 -18.69
C GLU A 306 -16.70 -18.45 -18.58
N PRO A 307 -17.45 -19.51 -18.19
CA PRO A 307 -16.92 -20.87 -18.13
C PRO A 307 -16.35 -21.42 -19.44
N ASP A 308 -16.78 -20.89 -20.60
CA ASP A 308 -16.29 -21.29 -21.93
C ASP A 308 -15.12 -20.43 -22.45
N GLY A 309 -14.65 -19.48 -21.62
CA GLY A 309 -13.54 -18.58 -21.93
C GLY A 309 -13.94 -17.27 -22.62
N GLY A 310 -15.24 -17.03 -22.85
CA GLY A 310 -15.75 -15.72 -23.25
C GLY A 310 -15.53 -14.67 -22.16
N GLY A 311 -15.13 -13.45 -22.51
CA GLY A 311 -15.02 -12.35 -21.55
C GLY A 311 -16.35 -11.62 -21.42
N CYS A 312 -16.83 -11.40 -20.19
CA CYS A 312 -18.06 -10.65 -19.93
C CYS A 312 -17.82 -9.35 -19.14
N GLY A 313 -16.62 -9.17 -18.58
CA GLY A 313 -16.08 -7.87 -18.18
C GLY A 313 -14.56 -7.88 -18.24
N THR A 314 -13.95 -6.83 -18.80
CA THR A 314 -12.51 -6.57 -18.70
C THR A 314 -12.25 -5.12 -18.33
N SER A 315 -11.33 -4.88 -17.39
CA SER A 315 -10.76 -3.55 -17.20
C SER A 315 -9.28 -3.65 -16.87
N THR A 316 -8.54 -2.76 -17.51
CA THR A 316 -7.11 -2.57 -17.33
C THR A 316 -6.91 -1.13 -16.87
N PHE A 317 -6.18 -0.93 -15.79
CA PHE A 317 -5.77 0.41 -15.34
C PHE A 317 -4.24 0.47 -15.29
N SER A 318 -3.68 1.48 -15.95
CA SER A 318 -2.25 1.76 -15.96
C SER A 318 -1.96 2.97 -15.09
N THR A 319 -0.99 2.85 -14.19
CA THR A 319 -0.45 3.99 -13.43
C THR A 319 1.01 4.20 -13.79
N ILE A 320 1.46 5.45 -13.74
CA ILE A 320 2.89 5.81 -13.88
C ILE A 320 3.42 5.95 -12.45
N VAL A 321 3.94 4.84 -11.90
CA VAL A 321 4.80 4.76 -10.71
C VAL A 321 4.15 5.26 -9.38
N PRO A 322 4.68 4.83 -8.22
CA PRO A 322 4.11 3.75 -7.42
C PRO A 322 2.84 4.18 -6.66
N LEU A 323 1.71 4.36 -7.33
CA LEU A 323 0.42 4.63 -6.69
C LEU A 323 -0.60 3.70 -7.33
N PHE A 324 -0.78 2.56 -6.67
CA PHE A 324 -1.85 1.57 -6.80
C PHE A 324 -2.47 1.41 -8.18
N THR A 325 -2.24 0.25 -8.80
CA THR A 325 -3.17 -0.23 -9.83
C THR A 325 -4.37 -0.80 -9.11
N GLY A 326 -5.58 -0.47 -9.57
CA GLY A 326 -6.79 -1.07 -9.06
C GLY A 326 -7.89 -1.02 -10.08
N THR A 327 -8.70 -2.06 -10.15
CA THR A 327 -9.79 -2.15 -11.12
C THR A 327 -10.99 -2.85 -10.50
N SER A 328 -12.19 -2.54 -10.97
CA SER A 328 -13.42 -3.25 -10.62
C SER A 328 -14.12 -3.69 -11.89
N GLN A 329 -14.66 -4.91 -11.87
CA GLN A 329 -15.44 -5.50 -12.94
C GLN A 329 -16.76 -6.03 -12.41
N LEU A 330 -17.80 -5.93 -13.25
CA LEU A 330 -19.16 -6.32 -12.93
C LEU A 330 -19.56 -7.51 -13.80
N ALA A 331 -20.14 -8.52 -13.17
CA ALA A 331 -20.67 -9.72 -13.79
C ALA A 331 -22.19 -9.74 -13.58
N PRO A 332 -23.00 -9.14 -14.47
CA PRO A 332 -24.45 -9.18 -14.31
C PRO A 332 -24.99 -10.60 -14.56
N ALA A 333 -26.12 -10.95 -13.94
CA ALA A 333 -26.80 -12.23 -14.17
C ALA A 333 -27.72 -12.21 -15.41
N GLU A 334 -28.18 -11.04 -15.85
CA GLU A 334 -29.06 -10.89 -17.02
C GLU A 334 -28.60 -9.71 -17.89
N GLY A 335 -28.68 -9.87 -19.22
CA GLY A 335 -28.34 -8.84 -20.20
C GLY A 335 -27.37 -9.33 -21.29
N PRO A 336 -27.08 -8.51 -22.30
CA PRO A 336 -26.15 -8.88 -23.38
C PRO A 336 -24.69 -9.04 -22.90
N TYR A 337 -24.38 -8.65 -21.66
CA TYR A 337 -23.07 -8.77 -21.01
C TYR A 337 -23.11 -9.65 -19.74
N SER A 338 -24.09 -10.54 -19.60
CA SER A 338 -24.20 -11.42 -18.42
C SER A 338 -23.17 -12.53 -18.43
N CYS A 339 -22.45 -12.73 -17.33
CA CYS A 339 -21.57 -13.88 -17.16
C CYS A 339 -22.36 -15.11 -16.71
N GLY A 340 -22.13 -16.24 -17.38
CA GLY A 340 -22.66 -17.53 -16.94
C GLY A 340 -22.10 -17.94 -15.56
N ASP A 341 -22.87 -18.76 -14.84
CA ASP A 341 -22.44 -19.33 -13.56
C ASP A 341 -21.71 -20.68 -13.79
N PRO A 342 -20.64 -20.97 -13.04
CA PRO A 342 -20.00 -20.09 -12.06
C PRO A 342 -19.17 -18.98 -12.70
N VAL A 343 -19.06 -17.86 -11.98
CA VAL A 343 -18.29 -16.69 -12.41
C VAL A 343 -16.80 -16.95 -12.16
N HIS A 344 -15.97 -16.86 -13.20
CA HIS A 344 -14.52 -16.95 -13.04
C HIS A 344 -13.92 -15.56 -12.97
N VAL A 345 -12.97 -15.37 -12.06
CA VAL A 345 -12.18 -14.14 -11.92
C VAL A 345 -10.73 -14.47 -12.25
N ARG A 346 -10.15 -13.75 -13.21
CA ARG A 346 -8.73 -13.82 -13.54
C ARG A 346 -8.07 -12.51 -13.17
N VAL A 347 -7.00 -12.58 -12.39
CA VAL A 347 -6.12 -11.44 -12.14
C VAL A 347 -4.81 -11.68 -12.86
N THR A 348 -4.38 -10.75 -13.70
CA THR A 348 -3.20 -10.86 -14.55
C THR A 348 -2.31 -9.64 -14.37
N ARG A 349 -1.01 -9.85 -14.17
CA ARG A 349 -0.02 -8.77 -14.25
C ARG A 349 0.46 -8.64 -15.69
N LEU A 350 0.30 -7.45 -16.28
CA LEU A 350 0.85 -7.09 -17.58
C LEU A 350 2.18 -6.36 -17.38
N GLY A 351 3.16 -6.65 -18.25
CA GLY A 351 4.50 -6.08 -18.20
C GLY A 351 5.58 -7.11 -17.88
N ASP A 352 6.79 -6.62 -17.58
CA ASP A 352 7.92 -7.46 -17.22
C ASP A 352 7.73 -8.06 -15.80
N ASP A 353 8.26 -9.27 -15.55
CA ASP A 353 8.16 -9.96 -14.24
C ASP A 353 8.94 -9.18 -13.16
N THR A 354 8.22 -8.33 -12.42
CA THR A 354 8.74 -7.48 -11.36
C THR A 354 8.70 -8.19 -10.02
N GLY A 355 9.41 -9.31 -9.89
CA GLY A 355 9.48 -10.05 -8.64
C GLY A 355 8.10 -10.54 -8.14
N ARG A 356 8.09 -11.14 -6.95
CA ARG A 356 6.89 -11.75 -6.37
C ARG A 356 6.13 -10.76 -5.49
N LEU A 357 5.37 -9.85 -6.10
CA LEU A 357 4.58 -8.85 -5.36
C LEU A 357 3.20 -9.39 -4.93
N PRO A 358 2.71 -8.98 -3.74
CA PRO A 358 1.36 -9.28 -3.30
C PRO A 358 0.32 -8.36 -3.96
N PHE A 359 -0.90 -8.86 -4.11
CA PHE A 359 -2.07 -8.09 -4.54
C PHE A 359 -3.30 -8.45 -3.69
N GLY A 360 -4.20 -7.49 -3.51
CA GLY A 360 -5.48 -7.68 -2.86
C GLY A 360 -6.56 -7.98 -3.89
N LEU A 361 -7.50 -8.87 -3.54
CA LEU A 361 -8.68 -9.23 -4.32
C LEU A 361 -9.92 -9.10 -3.44
N SER A 362 -10.93 -8.37 -3.90
CA SER A 362 -12.26 -8.33 -3.30
C SER A 362 -13.28 -8.94 -4.23
N ILE A 363 -14.14 -9.81 -3.69
CA ILE A 363 -15.32 -10.35 -4.37
C ILE A 363 -16.55 -9.93 -3.56
N VAL A 364 -17.48 -9.23 -4.22
CA VAL A 364 -18.74 -8.77 -3.62
C VAL A 364 -19.89 -9.27 -4.47
N GLU A 365 -20.96 -9.77 -3.85
CA GLU A 365 -22.20 -10.08 -4.55
C GLU A 365 -23.28 -9.06 -4.15
N GLU A 366 -23.78 -8.35 -5.15
CA GLU A 366 -24.81 -7.32 -5.01
C GLU A 366 -26.16 -7.89 -5.45
N PRO A 367 -27.17 -7.96 -4.56
CA PRO A 367 -28.50 -8.43 -4.95
C PRO A 367 -29.17 -7.51 -6.00
N PRO A 368 -30.20 -8.01 -6.73
CA PRO A 368 -31.00 -7.18 -7.61
C PRO A 368 -31.58 -5.96 -6.89
N VAL A 369 -31.70 -4.83 -7.60
CA VAL A 369 -32.33 -3.61 -7.07
C VAL A 369 -33.83 -3.61 -7.38
N GLU A 370 -34.66 -3.40 -6.36
CA GLU A 370 -36.13 -3.39 -6.49
C GLU A 370 -36.68 -2.03 -6.96
N ASN A 371 -35.99 -0.94 -6.63
CA ASN A 371 -36.44 0.43 -6.90
C ASN A 371 -35.75 1.07 -8.12
N LEU A 372 -35.29 0.26 -9.09
CA LEU A 372 -34.49 0.69 -10.24
C LEU A 372 -35.12 1.88 -10.99
N ASP A 373 -36.44 1.84 -11.23
CA ASP A 373 -37.18 2.90 -11.93
C ASP A 373 -37.19 4.26 -11.20
N SER A 374 -36.86 4.27 -9.90
CA SER A 374 -36.81 5.48 -9.07
C SER A 374 -35.41 6.05 -8.90
N LEU A 375 -34.39 5.32 -9.34
CA LEU A 375 -33.00 5.74 -9.20
C LEU A 375 -32.64 6.83 -10.21
N PRO A 376 -31.77 7.78 -9.84
CA PRO A 376 -31.28 8.79 -10.78
C PRO A 376 -30.60 8.12 -11.98
N THR A 377 -31.06 8.43 -13.19
CA THR A 377 -30.44 7.97 -14.44
C THR A 377 -29.60 9.06 -15.10
N GLU A 378 -29.90 10.33 -14.86
CA GLU A 378 -29.10 11.47 -15.28
C GLU A 378 -28.40 12.06 -14.04
N VAL A 379 -27.10 11.82 -13.94
CA VAL A 379 -26.23 12.43 -12.94
C VAL A 379 -25.55 13.63 -13.60
N ASP A 380 -25.60 14.78 -12.93
CA ASP A 380 -24.86 15.96 -13.36
C ASP A 380 -23.37 15.74 -13.13
N THR A 381 -22.64 15.44 -14.21
CA THR A 381 -21.18 15.33 -14.22
C THR A 381 -20.49 16.69 -14.43
N SER A 382 -21.24 17.79 -14.43
CA SER A 382 -20.66 19.12 -14.57
C SER A 382 -19.80 19.48 -13.35
N VAL A 383 -18.82 20.34 -13.63
CA VAL A 383 -17.66 20.71 -12.80
C VAL A 383 -17.94 20.66 -11.29
N LEU A 384 -17.21 19.77 -10.59
CA LEU A 384 -17.15 19.75 -9.13
C LEU A 384 -16.80 21.13 -8.62
N ALA A 385 -17.54 21.62 -7.62
CA ALA A 385 -17.15 22.86 -6.98
C ALA A 385 -15.78 22.65 -6.34
N GLU A 386 -14.84 23.57 -6.59
CA GLU A 386 -13.56 23.53 -5.89
C GLU A 386 -13.83 23.52 -4.39
N PRO A 387 -13.13 22.67 -3.61
CA PRO A 387 -13.22 22.71 -2.17
C PRO A 387 -13.00 24.14 -1.71
N ALA A 388 -13.97 24.72 -1.00
CA ALA A 388 -13.85 26.07 -0.48
C ALA A 388 -12.54 26.13 0.30
N ARG A 389 -11.72 27.18 0.08
CA ARG A 389 -10.48 27.34 0.86
C ARG A 389 -10.83 27.33 2.33
N ALA A 390 -10.56 26.20 2.98
CA ALA A 390 -10.90 25.99 4.37
C ALA A 390 -10.25 27.12 5.20
N ALA A 391 -11.12 27.88 5.87
CA ALA A 391 -10.70 29.02 6.67
C ALA A 391 -10.12 28.52 7.99
N GLY A 392 -8.83 28.72 8.23
CA GLY A 392 -8.21 28.30 9.48
C GLY A 392 -6.76 27.84 9.29
N ARG A 393 -6.10 27.55 10.41
CA ARG A 393 -4.77 26.92 10.41
C ARG A 393 -4.94 25.43 10.11
N ALA A 394 -4.08 24.89 9.25
CA ALA A 394 -4.08 23.46 8.95
C ALA A 394 -3.80 22.65 10.22
N GLN A 395 -4.60 21.61 10.44
CA GLN A 395 -4.44 20.67 11.56
C GLN A 395 -3.41 19.59 11.16
N PRO A 396 -2.38 19.32 11.98
CA PRO A 396 -1.48 18.20 11.71
C PRO A 396 -2.25 16.88 11.65
N VAL A 397 -1.95 16.06 10.65
CA VAL A 397 -2.50 14.71 10.52
C VAL A 397 -1.38 13.75 10.13
N VAL A 398 -1.44 12.54 10.67
CA VAL A 398 -0.61 11.43 10.22
C VAL A 398 -1.44 10.65 9.21
N ALA A 399 -0.92 10.43 8.01
CA ALA A 399 -1.59 9.62 7.00
C ALA A 399 -1.47 8.13 7.34
N GLY A 400 -2.43 7.34 6.84
CA GLY A 400 -2.28 5.88 6.80
C GLY A 400 -1.25 5.49 5.73
N THR A 401 -0.72 4.28 5.83
CA THR A 401 0.20 3.70 4.83
C THR A 401 -0.52 2.78 3.84
N SER A 402 -1.76 2.37 4.14
CA SER A 402 -2.58 1.42 3.40
C SER A 402 -4.07 1.79 3.41
N PHE A 403 -4.93 0.94 2.83
CA PHE A 403 -6.38 1.10 2.91
C PHE A 403 -6.95 0.83 4.31
N GLU A 404 -6.31 0.00 5.13
CA GLU A 404 -6.84 -0.38 6.45
C GLU A 404 -6.70 0.74 7.47
N ASP A 405 -5.51 1.36 7.49
CA ASP A 405 -5.16 2.44 8.39
C ASP A 405 -5.37 3.82 7.77
N ALA A 406 -6.03 3.86 6.60
CA ALA A 406 -6.37 5.10 5.90
C ALA A 406 -7.06 6.09 6.85
N THR A 407 -6.44 7.25 6.99
CA THR A 407 -6.90 8.24 7.97
C THR A 407 -8.16 8.94 7.48
N LEU A 408 -9.20 8.97 8.33
CA LEU A 408 -10.46 9.62 8.01
C LEU A 408 -10.28 11.15 7.96
N LEU A 409 -10.66 11.76 6.84
CA LEU A 409 -10.70 13.21 6.69
C LEU A 409 -12.11 13.75 6.87
N GLU A 410 -12.25 14.77 7.69
CA GLU A 410 -13.51 15.48 7.86
C GLU A 410 -13.71 16.50 6.72
N PRO A 411 -14.87 16.47 6.03
CA PRO A 411 -15.19 17.46 5.00
C PRO A 411 -15.11 18.90 5.51
N GLY A 412 -14.45 19.77 4.75
CA GLY A 412 -14.25 21.19 5.09
C GLY A 412 -13.08 21.47 6.05
N THR A 413 -12.42 20.44 6.57
CA THR A 413 -11.24 20.60 7.43
C THR A 413 -9.96 20.64 6.59
N LYS A 414 -9.05 21.57 6.94
CA LYS A 414 -7.72 21.67 6.33
C LYS A 414 -6.72 20.88 7.16
N TYR A 415 -6.07 19.90 6.55
CA TYR A 415 -5.03 19.10 7.19
C TYR A 415 -3.64 19.42 6.63
N ALA A 416 -2.62 19.29 7.46
CA ALA A 416 -1.20 19.38 7.09
C ALA A 416 -0.54 18.03 7.32
N ALA A 417 0.17 17.55 6.29
CA ALA A 417 0.89 16.30 6.31
C ALA A 417 2.19 16.45 5.50
N THR A 418 3.04 15.44 5.58
CA THR A 418 4.29 15.32 4.83
C THR A 418 4.25 14.01 4.06
N VAL A 419 4.78 14.01 2.84
CA VAL A 419 5.03 12.79 2.08
C VAL A 419 6.54 12.70 1.83
N VAL A 420 7.09 11.50 1.97
CA VAL A 420 8.46 11.23 1.54
C VAL A 420 8.43 10.52 0.19
N PRO A 421 9.34 10.82 -0.73
CA PRO A 421 9.45 10.11 -2.00
C PRO A 421 9.48 8.59 -1.86
N GLY A 422 8.66 7.92 -2.66
CA GLY A 422 8.40 6.48 -2.58
C GLY A 422 7.37 6.07 -1.52
N GLU A 423 6.84 7.01 -0.73
CA GLU A 423 5.69 6.82 0.17
C GLU A 423 4.37 7.10 -0.52
N VAL A 424 3.34 6.38 -0.07
CA VAL A 424 1.95 6.71 -0.32
C VAL A 424 1.29 7.05 0.99
N ASN A 425 0.67 8.22 1.04
CA ASN A 425 -0.19 8.63 2.12
C ASN A 425 -1.62 8.27 1.77
N ALA A 426 -2.25 7.44 2.59
CA ALA A 426 -3.61 6.98 2.43
C ALA A 426 -4.57 7.70 3.39
N PHE A 427 -5.65 8.22 2.81
CA PHE A 427 -6.76 8.82 3.53
C PHE A 427 -8.08 8.21 3.07
N ARG A 428 -9.13 8.37 3.86
CA ARG A 428 -10.49 8.00 3.47
C ARG A 428 -11.49 9.10 3.76
N VAL A 429 -12.54 9.16 2.95
CA VAL A 429 -13.64 10.11 3.06
C VAL A 429 -14.95 9.35 2.86
N ARG A 430 -15.92 9.57 3.75
CA ARG A 430 -17.27 9.01 3.59
C ARG A 430 -18.04 9.79 2.53
N VAL A 431 -18.56 9.10 1.53
CA VAL A 431 -19.43 9.68 0.49
C VAL A 431 -20.71 8.84 0.37
N GLY A 432 -21.86 9.49 0.53
CA GLY A 432 -23.18 8.87 0.43
C GLY A 432 -23.74 8.88 -1.01
N TRP A 433 -24.88 8.21 -1.20
CA TRP A 433 -25.62 8.22 -2.47
C TRP A 433 -26.01 9.63 -2.87
N GLY A 434 -25.89 9.99 -4.15
CA GLY A 434 -26.22 11.32 -4.67
C GLY A 434 -25.24 12.43 -4.25
N GLN A 435 -24.20 12.11 -3.50
CA GLN A 435 -23.15 13.05 -3.12
C GLN A 435 -21.93 12.94 -4.03
N SER A 436 -21.27 14.06 -4.27
CA SER A 436 -19.97 14.13 -4.95
C SER A 436 -18.86 14.42 -3.94
N LEU A 437 -17.61 14.14 -4.32
CA LEU A 437 -16.43 14.42 -3.51
C LEU A 437 -15.44 15.22 -4.34
N ALA A 438 -14.93 16.32 -3.78
CA ALA A 438 -13.83 17.09 -4.34
C ALA A 438 -12.64 17.08 -3.35
N VAL A 439 -11.45 16.87 -3.88
CA VAL A 439 -10.19 16.80 -3.13
C VAL A 439 -9.24 17.84 -3.67
N ARG A 440 -8.62 18.60 -2.77
CA ARG A 440 -7.63 19.61 -3.08
C ARG A 440 -6.36 19.36 -2.28
N VAL A 441 -5.23 19.34 -2.97
CA VAL A 441 -3.89 19.31 -2.37
C VAL A 441 -3.14 20.58 -2.76
N ASP A 442 -2.77 21.38 -1.76
CA ASP A 442 -1.90 22.54 -1.92
C ASP A 442 -0.49 22.17 -1.47
N ARG A 443 0.49 22.34 -2.36
CA ARG A 443 1.92 22.21 -2.03
C ARG A 443 2.61 23.57 -2.00
N PRO A 444 3.43 23.84 -0.97
CA PRO A 444 4.36 24.96 -1.03
C PRO A 444 5.42 24.71 -2.12
N GLY A 445 6.02 25.79 -2.62
CA GLY A 445 7.19 25.65 -3.50
C GLY A 445 8.36 25.00 -2.77
N LEU A 446 9.11 24.17 -3.47
CA LEU A 446 10.27 23.47 -2.91
C LEU A 446 11.34 24.47 -2.41
N THR A 447 11.90 24.20 -1.24
CA THR A 447 13.12 24.87 -0.77
C THR A 447 14.32 24.49 -1.63
N ALA A 448 15.45 25.18 -1.50
CA ALA A 448 16.66 24.84 -2.27
C ALA A 448 17.14 23.41 -1.98
N ALA A 449 17.09 22.97 -0.72
CA ALA A 449 17.47 21.61 -0.32
C ALA A 449 16.50 20.54 -0.86
N GLN A 450 15.19 20.82 -0.80
CA GLN A 450 14.19 19.94 -1.39
C GLN A 450 14.35 19.85 -2.91
N ASP A 451 14.51 21.00 -3.57
CA ASP A 451 14.69 21.03 -5.02
C ASP A 451 15.94 20.26 -5.44
N GLU A 452 17.07 20.45 -4.77
CA GLU A 452 18.29 19.67 -5.01
C GLU A 452 18.04 18.17 -4.81
N ALA A 453 17.32 17.78 -3.76
CA ALA A 453 17.00 16.38 -3.46
C ALA A 453 16.03 15.72 -4.47
N VAL A 454 15.29 16.51 -5.27
CA VAL A 454 14.28 16.01 -6.21
C VAL A 454 14.57 16.36 -7.68
N SER A 455 15.67 17.06 -7.97
CA SER A 455 16.01 17.57 -9.30
C SER A 455 16.61 16.54 -10.26
N ASP A 456 17.11 15.43 -9.74
CA ASP A 456 17.70 14.35 -10.55
C ASP A 456 16.58 13.47 -11.11
N GLY A 457 16.01 13.83 -12.26
CA GLY A 457 15.10 12.96 -13.03
C GLY A 457 13.68 13.52 -13.28
N PHE A 458 12.76 12.64 -13.66
CA PHE A 458 11.33 12.93 -13.79
C PHE A 458 10.65 12.74 -12.43
N SER A 459 10.69 13.78 -11.59
CA SER A 459 10.01 13.76 -10.29
C SER A 459 8.57 14.28 -10.41
N SER A 460 7.61 13.51 -9.91
CA SER A 460 6.18 13.77 -10.01
C SER A 460 5.47 13.57 -8.67
N PHE A 461 4.31 14.18 -8.50
CA PHE A 461 3.41 13.90 -7.38
C PHE A 461 2.11 13.41 -7.96
N ALA A 462 1.61 12.28 -7.46
CA ALA A 462 0.36 11.73 -7.92
C ALA A 462 -0.71 11.71 -6.83
N LEU A 463 -1.92 12.07 -7.24
CA LEU A 463 -3.13 12.13 -6.43
C LEU A 463 -4.19 11.26 -7.09
N GLN A 464 -4.61 10.20 -6.40
CA GLN A 464 -5.52 9.19 -6.93
C GLN A 464 -6.72 9.00 -5.99
N LEU A 465 -7.88 8.75 -6.59
CA LEU A 465 -9.08 8.34 -5.86
C LEU A 465 -9.40 6.88 -6.13
N MET A 466 -9.71 6.15 -5.07
CA MET A 466 -10.13 4.76 -5.13
C MET A 466 -11.55 4.61 -4.59
N SER A 467 -12.30 3.70 -5.19
CA SER A 467 -13.66 3.37 -4.78
C SER A 467 -13.68 2.65 -3.42
N PRO A 468 -14.86 2.46 -2.79
CA PRO A 468 -15.00 1.59 -1.63
C PRO A 468 -14.54 0.14 -1.85
N LEU A 469 -14.47 -0.29 -3.12
CA LEU A 469 -13.94 -1.59 -3.52
C LEU A 469 -12.43 -1.54 -3.86
N ARG A 470 -11.74 -0.44 -3.56
CA ARG A 470 -10.30 -0.24 -3.86
C ARG A 470 -9.96 -0.36 -5.34
N ALA A 471 -10.94 -0.07 -6.19
CA ALA A 471 -10.72 0.07 -7.61
C ALA A 471 -10.35 1.53 -7.93
N SER A 472 -9.42 1.72 -8.86
CA SER A 472 -9.10 3.05 -9.38
C SER A 472 -10.33 3.63 -10.06
N LEU A 473 -10.61 4.91 -9.81
CA LEU A 473 -11.81 5.58 -10.31
C LEU A 473 -11.64 6.23 -11.69
N GLY A 474 -10.50 6.02 -12.35
CA GLY A 474 -10.21 6.67 -13.64
C GLY A 474 -10.05 8.19 -13.54
N ASP A 475 -9.48 8.80 -14.57
CA ASP A 475 -9.33 10.26 -14.65
C ASP A 475 -10.61 10.91 -15.22
N ASP A 476 -11.71 10.93 -14.47
CA ASP A 476 -12.92 11.69 -14.85
C ASP A 476 -12.68 13.21 -14.84
N LEU A 477 -11.61 13.66 -14.17
CA LEU A 477 -11.14 15.04 -14.14
C LEU A 477 -9.68 15.12 -14.61
N ASP A 478 -9.48 15.27 -15.92
CA ASP A 478 -8.21 15.59 -16.60
C ASP A 478 -6.96 14.85 -16.06
N ALA A 479 -6.42 13.88 -16.81
CA ALA A 479 -5.13 13.22 -16.54
C ALA A 479 -3.91 14.17 -16.31
N GLY A 480 -4.05 15.47 -16.60
CA GLY A 480 -3.07 16.50 -16.27
C GLY A 480 -3.18 17.07 -14.84
N ALA A 481 -4.22 16.72 -14.08
CA ALA A 481 -4.48 17.18 -12.72
C ALA A 481 -4.05 16.16 -11.64
N SER A 482 -4.01 14.86 -11.98
CA SER A 482 -3.61 13.77 -11.09
C SER A 482 -2.09 13.71 -10.90
N THR A 483 -1.30 14.05 -11.93
CA THR A 483 0.17 14.00 -11.88
C THR A 483 0.79 15.39 -12.09
N ASP A 484 1.50 15.92 -11.09
CA ASP A 484 2.14 17.24 -11.15
C ASP A 484 3.66 17.14 -10.96
N ARG A 485 4.43 17.74 -11.89
CA ARG A 485 5.90 17.73 -11.82
C ARG A 485 6.41 18.50 -10.59
N ALA A 486 7.43 17.96 -9.94
CA ALA A 486 8.17 18.67 -8.89
C ALA A 486 8.69 20.03 -9.40
N GLN A 487 8.32 21.11 -8.73
CA GLN A 487 8.61 22.48 -9.15
C GLN A 487 8.88 23.38 -7.92
N ARG A 488 9.75 24.39 -8.09
CA ARG A 488 10.05 25.39 -7.05
C ARG A 488 8.90 26.35 -6.75
N THR A 489 7.87 26.38 -7.58
CA THR A 489 6.68 27.22 -7.38
C THR A 489 5.60 26.44 -6.61
N PRO A 490 4.78 27.11 -5.80
CA PRO A 490 3.62 26.47 -5.19
C PRO A 490 2.72 25.84 -6.26
N THR A 491 2.21 24.65 -6.00
CA THR A 491 1.32 23.92 -6.90
C THR A 491 0.03 23.54 -6.20
N VAL A 492 -1.02 23.36 -6.99
CA VAL A 492 -2.35 22.99 -6.54
C VAL A 492 -2.82 21.85 -7.42
N GLN A 493 -3.07 20.69 -6.81
CA GLN A 493 -3.70 19.54 -7.46
C GLN A 493 -5.14 19.41 -6.96
N MET A 494 -6.04 19.07 -7.87
CA MET A 494 -7.44 18.82 -7.53
C MET A 494 -7.95 17.63 -8.32
N THR A 495 -8.79 16.82 -7.68
CA THR A 495 -9.50 15.71 -8.28
C THR A 495 -10.83 15.52 -7.55
N GLY A 496 -11.65 14.59 -7.98
CA GLY A 496 -12.95 14.33 -7.38
C GLY A 496 -13.78 13.39 -8.23
N ILE A 497 -14.97 13.08 -7.72
CA ILE A 497 -15.95 12.20 -8.37
C ILE A 497 -17.29 12.93 -8.51
N SER A 498 -17.99 12.64 -9.59
CA SER A 498 -19.39 13.05 -9.78
C SER A 498 -20.30 12.38 -8.74
N PRO A 499 -21.57 12.81 -8.60
CA PRO A 499 -22.47 12.22 -7.62
C PRO A 499 -22.55 10.70 -7.72
N VAL A 500 -22.38 10.02 -6.58
CA VAL A 500 -22.42 8.55 -6.49
C VAL A 500 -23.82 8.06 -6.81
N ALA A 501 -23.97 7.27 -7.86
CA ALA A 501 -25.26 6.71 -8.26
C ALA A 501 -25.11 5.27 -8.74
N TRP A 502 -26.06 4.42 -8.39
CA TRP A 502 -26.02 3.00 -8.76
C TRP A 502 -25.92 2.80 -10.28
N THR A 503 -26.57 3.66 -11.05
CA THR A 503 -26.63 3.65 -12.52
C THR A 503 -25.31 4.04 -13.20
N ASN A 504 -24.33 4.60 -12.46
CA ASN A 504 -23.01 4.97 -13.00
C ASN A 504 -22.27 3.75 -13.59
N ARG A 505 -22.59 2.55 -13.10
CA ARG A 505 -22.08 1.28 -13.63
C ARG A 505 -22.33 1.06 -15.13
N GLU A 506 -23.36 1.68 -15.70
CA GLU A 506 -23.70 1.53 -17.12
C GLU A 506 -22.78 2.35 -18.04
N ARG A 507 -21.95 3.22 -17.46
CA ARG A 507 -21.02 4.10 -18.16
C ARG A 507 -19.54 3.69 -17.99
N ASP A 508 -19.29 2.56 -17.34
CA ASP A 508 -17.97 2.15 -16.85
C ASP A 508 -17.34 3.14 -15.84
N ASP A 509 -18.17 3.96 -15.19
CA ASP A 509 -17.74 4.91 -14.16
C ASP A 509 -17.58 4.17 -12.83
N GLY A 510 -16.40 4.23 -12.18
CA GLY A 510 -16.09 3.46 -10.97
C GLY A 510 -16.81 3.91 -9.68
N HIS A 511 -17.58 5.01 -9.71
CA HIS A 511 -18.21 5.62 -8.53
C HIS A 511 -19.72 5.29 -8.44
N PHE A 512 -20.03 3.99 -8.39
CA PHE A 512 -21.40 3.44 -8.33
C PHE A 512 -21.80 2.86 -6.97
N LEU A 513 -20.96 3.03 -5.93
CA LEU A 513 -21.22 2.55 -4.56
C LEU A 513 -20.95 3.64 -3.53
N ALA A 514 -21.92 3.90 -2.67
CA ALA A 514 -21.71 4.73 -1.50
C ALA A 514 -20.77 4.02 -0.50
N GLY A 515 -19.97 4.78 0.25
CA GLY A 515 -19.04 4.20 1.23
C GLY A 515 -17.82 5.06 1.50
N ASP A 516 -16.75 4.40 1.95
CA ASP A 516 -15.44 5.03 2.16
C ASP A 516 -14.70 5.09 0.82
N TYR A 517 -14.53 6.28 0.28
CA TYR A 517 -13.65 6.55 -0.85
C TYR A 517 -12.26 6.86 -0.33
N TYR A 518 -11.23 6.36 -1.01
CA TYR A 518 -9.85 6.53 -0.56
C TYR A 518 -9.14 7.57 -1.40
N VAL A 519 -8.33 8.40 -0.74
CA VAL A 519 -7.47 9.40 -1.37
C VAL A 519 -6.03 8.97 -1.13
N LEU A 520 -5.32 8.68 -2.21
CA LEU A 520 -3.93 8.27 -2.18
C LEU A 520 -3.07 9.41 -2.72
N TYR A 521 -2.06 9.80 -1.96
CA TYR A 521 -1.14 10.87 -2.35
C TYR A 521 0.30 10.43 -2.17
N GLY A 522 1.09 10.49 -3.25
CA GLY A 522 2.48 10.06 -3.24
C GLY A 522 3.40 11.01 -4.00
N ALA A 523 4.68 10.92 -3.69
CA ALA A 523 5.76 11.58 -4.44
C ALA A 523 6.61 10.50 -5.15
N GLU A 524 6.64 10.54 -6.46
CA GLU A 524 7.46 9.71 -7.32
C GLU A 524 8.74 10.48 -7.64
N ILE A 525 9.89 9.90 -7.28
CA ILE A 525 11.19 10.52 -7.54
C ILE A 525 12.14 9.42 -8.01
N ASP A 526 12.82 9.67 -9.12
CA ASP A 526 13.76 8.74 -9.75
C ASP A 526 14.92 8.32 -8.82
N SER A 527 15.17 9.09 -7.77
CA SER A 527 16.19 8.82 -6.76
C SER A 527 15.59 8.74 -5.35
N PRO A 528 15.89 7.69 -4.56
CA PRO A 528 15.42 7.59 -3.19
C PRO A 528 16.02 8.73 -2.35
N THR A 529 15.15 9.46 -1.65
CA THR A 529 15.48 10.57 -0.78
C THR A 529 14.59 10.55 0.46
N SER A 530 15.14 10.94 1.61
CA SER A 530 14.40 11.11 2.88
C SER A 530 13.68 12.43 2.99
N VAL A 531 13.78 13.30 1.99
CA VAL A 531 13.29 14.67 2.13
C VAL A 531 11.79 14.68 2.36
N GLU A 532 11.37 15.30 3.47
CA GLU A 532 9.95 15.50 3.75
C GLU A 532 9.40 16.62 2.88
N LEU A 533 8.32 16.30 2.15
CA LEU A 533 7.65 17.20 1.25
C LEU A 533 6.30 17.57 1.89
N PRO A 534 6.20 18.76 2.52
CA PRO A 534 4.98 19.17 3.20
C PRO A 534 3.89 19.49 2.18
N TYR A 535 2.65 19.20 2.51
CA TYR A 535 1.47 19.59 1.75
C TYR A 535 0.29 19.83 2.69
N THR A 536 -0.75 20.46 2.16
CA THR A 536 -2.05 20.52 2.85
C THR A 536 -3.13 19.92 1.99
N ILE A 537 -3.99 19.12 2.61
CA ILE A 537 -5.13 18.46 1.95
C ILE A 537 -6.44 19.00 2.51
N THR A 538 -7.44 19.16 1.65
CA THR A 538 -8.80 19.53 2.02
C THR A 538 -9.76 18.75 1.14
N VAL A 539 -10.80 18.18 1.76
CA VAL A 539 -11.84 17.42 1.06
C VAL A 539 -13.18 18.11 1.29
N GLU A 540 -14.05 18.06 0.29
CA GLU A 540 -15.41 18.57 0.37
C GLU A 540 -16.38 17.53 -0.20
N VAL A 541 -17.38 17.14 0.59
CA VAL A 541 -18.49 16.29 0.16
C VAL A 541 -19.67 17.20 -0.11
N GLN A 542 -20.21 17.12 -1.33
CA GLN A 542 -21.23 18.03 -1.85
C GLN A 542 -22.50 17.27 -2.23
N GLY A 543 -23.64 17.93 -2.15
CA GLY A 543 -24.95 17.32 -2.42
C GLY A 543 -25.60 16.70 -1.18
N GLU A 544 -26.88 16.36 -1.35
CA GLU A 544 -27.69 15.68 -0.32
C GLU A 544 -27.76 14.18 -0.62
N GLU A 545 -27.85 13.37 0.44
CA GLU A 545 -28.02 11.93 0.28
C GLU A 545 -29.35 11.61 -0.41
N THR A 546 -29.27 11.07 -1.64
CA THR A 546 -30.42 10.76 -2.48
C THR A 546 -30.12 9.60 -3.42
N GLY A 547 -31.15 8.88 -3.89
CA GLY A 547 -30.97 7.81 -4.87
C GLY A 547 -30.35 6.53 -4.32
N GLU A 548 -30.60 6.20 -3.06
CA GLU A 548 -30.18 4.93 -2.46
C GLU A 548 -30.94 3.74 -3.10
N PRO A 549 -30.22 2.70 -3.56
CA PRO A 549 -30.83 1.47 -4.05
C PRO A 549 -31.43 0.67 -2.90
N THR A 550 -32.61 0.10 -3.15
CA THR A 550 -33.26 -0.89 -2.29
C THR A 550 -32.98 -2.26 -2.88
N TYR A 551 -32.15 -3.04 -2.20
CA TYR A 551 -31.78 -4.38 -2.64
C TYR A 551 -32.87 -5.40 -2.30
N ALA A 552 -33.09 -6.35 -3.21
CA ALA A 552 -33.84 -7.56 -2.94
C ALA A 552 -33.11 -8.39 -1.86
N ALA A 553 -33.83 -9.33 -1.24
CA ALA A 553 -33.28 -10.18 -0.17
C ALA A 553 -31.89 -10.76 -0.56
N PRO A 554 -30.86 -10.63 0.32
CA PRO A 554 -30.93 -10.30 1.74
C PRO A 554 -31.11 -8.81 2.10
N GLY A 555 -31.08 -7.90 1.13
CA GLY A 555 -31.28 -6.46 1.36
C GLY A 555 -29.98 -5.67 1.59
N GLU A 556 -28.83 -6.33 1.50
CA GLU A 556 -27.50 -5.72 1.62
C GLU A 556 -26.50 -6.38 0.67
N LEU A 557 -25.35 -5.72 0.46
CA LEU A 557 -24.22 -6.29 -0.27
C LEU A 557 -23.63 -7.48 0.51
N ILE A 558 -23.45 -8.60 -0.17
CA ILE A 558 -22.77 -9.77 0.38
C ILE A 558 -21.27 -9.53 0.21
N THR A 559 -20.60 -9.22 1.32
CA THR A 559 -19.17 -8.84 1.35
C THR A 559 -18.32 -9.74 2.24
N SER A 560 -18.93 -10.65 3.01
CA SER A 560 -18.24 -11.60 3.88
C SER A 560 -18.57 -13.04 3.52
N SER A 561 -17.60 -13.92 3.77
CA SER A 561 -17.69 -15.35 3.50
C SER A 561 -18.52 -16.09 4.55
N ASP A 562 -18.83 -15.43 5.67
CA ASP A 562 -19.60 -15.99 6.80
C ASP A 562 -21.04 -16.37 6.45
N LEU A 563 -21.55 -15.93 5.29
CA LEU A 563 -22.88 -16.33 4.80
C LEU A 563 -22.89 -17.71 4.13
N VAL A 564 -21.74 -18.39 4.01
CA VAL A 564 -21.66 -19.74 3.42
C VAL A 564 -21.70 -20.82 4.51
N ALA A 565 -22.91 -21.20 4.90
CA ALA A 565 -23.16 -22.58 5.30
C ALA A 565 -24.45 -23.09 4.64
N PRO A 566 -24.39 -23.59 3.39
CA PRO A 566 -25.29 -24.65 2.97
C PRO A 566 -24.78 -25.98 3.55
N ASP A 567 -25.69 -26.71 4.20
CA ASP A 567 -25.43 -28.01 4.82
C ASP A 567 -24.64 -28.97 3.91
N GLY A 568 -23.46 -29.39 4.40
CA GLY A 568 -22.91 -30.72 4.12
C GLY A 568 -21.89 -30.85 3.00
N VAL A 569 -20.67 -30.35 3.21
CA VAL A 569 -19.46 -30.99 2.66
C VAL A 569 -18.34 -30.94 3.71
N SER A 570 -18.00 -32.09 4.29
CA SER A 570 -16.77 -32.25 5.08
C SER A 570 -15.56 -32.39 4.15
N PRO A 571 -14.43 -31.71 4.41
CA PRO A 571 -13.21 -31.92 3.64
C PRO A 571 -12.63 -33.33 3.91
N PRO A 572 -12.06 -34.01 2.90
CA PRO A 572 -11.45 -35.32 3.10
C PRO A 572 -10.14 -35.19 3.90
N ALA A 573 -9.99 -36.11 4.85
CA ALA A 573 -8.82 -36.23 5.71
C ALA A 573 -7.53 -36.52 4.92
N GLY A 574 -6.41 -36.05 5.48
CA GLY A 574 -5.13 -35.90 4.80
C GLY A 574 -4.42 -37.17 4.36
N GLN A 575 -3.43 -36.95 3.50
CA GLN A 575 -2.36 -37.91 3.23
C GLN A 575 -1.03 -37.19 3.40
N SER A 576 -0.32 -37.61 4.45
CA SER A 576 1.06 -37.31 4.76
C SER A 576 1.97 -38.33 4.09
N GLU A 577 2.90 -37.88 3.25
CA GLU A 577 4.09 -38.62 2.79
C GLU A 577 5.17 -37.54 2.57
N GLY A 578 6.42 -37.60 3.01
CA GLY A 578 7.26 -38.64 3.60
C GLY A 578 8.71 -38.27 3.23
N SER A 579 9.57 -37.99 4.21
CA SER A 579 10.98 -37.63 3.98
C SER A 579 11.76 -38.77 3.30
N PRO A 580 12.74 -38.51 2.40
CA PRO A 580 13.60 -39.56 1.89
C PRO A 580 14.85 -39.72 2.77
N THR A 581 15.12 -40.97 3.15
CA THR A 581 16.42 -41.42 3.66
C THR A 581 17.12 -42.31 2.64
N ASP A 582 18.43 -42.13 2.64
CA ASP A 582 19.57 -42.75 1.95
C ASP A 582 19.51 -44.26 1.67
N SER A 583 20.02 -44.70 0.51
CA SER A 583 20.96 -45.84 0.36
C SER A 583 21.31 -46.13 -1.10
N SER A 584 22.61 -46.33 -1.29
CA SER A 584 23.39 -46.57 -2.50
C SER A 584 23.51 -48.07 -2.85
N ASP A 585 23.72 -48.40 -4.14
CA ASP A 585 24.72 -49.40 -4.56
C ASP A 585 25.03 -49.35 -6.09
N THR A 586 26.30 -49.57 -6.44
CA THR A 586 27.06 -49.18 -7.67
C THR A 586 27.34 -50.40 -8.62
N PRO A 587 28.28 -50.47 -9.63
CA PRO A 587 28.96 -49.58 -10.63
C PRO A 587 29.11 -50.26 -12.05
N PRO A 588 30.13 -50.02 -12.93
CA PRO A 588 30.46 -48.84 -13.77
C PRO A 588 30.80 -49.17 -15.27
N ALA A 589 30.97 -48.14 -16.12
CA ALA A 589 31.89 -48.08 -17.30
C ALA A 589 31.71 -46.70 -17.98
N GLU A 590 32.67 -46.00 -18.61
CA GLU A 590 34.12 -46.06 -18.78
C GLU A 590 34.52 -44.66 -19.29
N ALA A 591 35.71 -44.18 -18.94
CA ALA A 591 36.23 -42.88 -19.35
C ALA A 591 36.84 -42.90 -20.76
N SER A 592 36.73 -41.78 -21.49
CA SER A 592 37.79 -41.37 -22.42
C SER A 592 37.94 -39.85 -22.43
N ASP A 593 39.21 -39.45 -22.55
CA ASP A 593 39.83 -38.20 -22.11
C ASP A 593 40.23 -37.35 -23.37
N PRO A 594 41.02 -36.25 -23.29
CA PRO A 594 40.61 -34.90 -23.72
C PRO A 594 41.40 -34.33 -24.92
N ALA A 595 40.99 -33.16 -25.45
CA ALA A 595 41.88 -32.27 -26.22
C ALA A 595 41.34 -30.82 -26.33
N GLU A 596 42.25 -29.87 -26.13
CA GLU A 596 42.12 -28.40 -26.01
C GLU A 596 42.03 -27.63 -27.37
N PRO A 597 42.46 -26.33 -27.49
CA PRO A 597 41.63 -25.13 -27.35
C PRO A 597 41.62 -24.27 -28.64
N GLY A 598 40.70 -23.31 -28.76
CA GLY A 598 40.61 -22.48 -29.98
C GLY A 598 39.99 -21.10 -29.76
N THR A 599 40.84 -20.09 -29.88
CA THR A 599 40.72 -18.62 -29.77
C THR A 599 39.56 -17.91 -30.51
N PRO A 600 39.29 -16.62 -30.17
CA PRO A 600 38.02 -15.92 -30.37
C PRO A 600 37.91 -15.19 -31.73
N GLY A 601 36.68 -15.03 -32.21
CA GLY A 601 36.38 -14.43 -33.52
C GLY A 601 35.12 -13.56 -33.52
N TRP A 602 35.35 -12.27 -33.31
CA TRP A 602 34.51 -11.14 -33.70
C TRP A 602 34.44 -11.07 -35.24
N VAL A 603 33.25 -11.15 -35.86
CA VAL A 603 32.84 -10.34 -37.04
C VAL A 603 31.39 -10.63 -37.50
N VAL A 604 30.55 -9.56 -37.45
CA VAL A 604 29.65 -9.01 -38.53
C VAL A 604 28.26 -9.65 -38.75
N PRO A 605 27.19 -8.94 -39.24
CA PRO A 605 27.01 -7.52 -39.63
C PRO A 605 25.79 -6.77 -39.02
N ALA A 606 25.88 -5.44 -39.05
CA ALA A 606 24.76 -4.51 -39.01
C ALA A 606 24.05 -4.41 -40.37
N VAL A 607 22.74 -4.72 -40.44
CA VAL A 607 21.72 -4.14 -41.36
C VAL A 607 20.34 -4.52 -40.81
N VAL A 608 19.54 -3.57 -40.31
CA VAL A 608 18.10 -3.29 -40.58
C VAL A 608 17.71 -2.13 -39.65
N GLY A 609 18.01 -0.91 -40.09
CA GLY A 609 17.64 0.34 -39.41
C GLY A 609 17.20 1.36 -40.46
N ALA A 610 16.14 1.06 -41.19
CA ALA A 610 15.57 1.98 -42.19
C ALA A 610 14.05 1.80 -42.47
N GLY A 611 13.39 0.78 -41.89
CA GLY A 611 11.97 0.53 -42.14
C GLY A 611 10.99 1.31 -41.25
N VAL A 612 11.40 1.69 -40.04
CA VAL A 612 10.48 2.26 -39.04
C VAL A 612 10.38 3.79 -39.15
N LEU A 613 11.40 4.47 -39.68
CA LEU A 613 11.39 5.94 -39.77
C LEU A 613 10.53 6.49 -40.93
N VAL A 614 10.25 5.68 -41.96
CA VAL A 614 9.46 6.12 -43.13
C VAL A 614 7.95 6.07 -42.86
N LEU A 615 7.49 5.21 -41.94
CA LEU A 615 6.08 5.12 -41.57
C LEU A 615 5.65 6.24 -40.61
N LEU A 616 6.54 6.71 -39.74
CA LEU A 616 6.25 7.80 -38.80
C LEU A 616 6.16 9.17 -39.47
N VAL A 617 6.94 9.42 -40.54
CA VAL A 617 6.86 10.68 -41.30
C VAL A 617 5.62 10.72 -42.22
N ALA A 618 5.15 9.57 -42.71
CA ALA A 618 3.92 9.48 -43.50
C ALA A 618 2.65 9.68 -42.65
N ALA A 619 2.63 9.20 -41.42
CA ALA A 619 1.52 9.40 -40.48
C ALA A 619 1.40 10.87 -40.01
N LEU A 620 2.53 11.54 -39.74
CA LEU A 620 2.53 12.95 -39.34
C LEU A 620 2.07 13.90 -40.48
N GLY A 621 2.40 13.58 -41.73
CA GLY A 621 1.98 14.36 -42.90
C GLY A 621 0.47 14.31 -43.20
N LEU A 622 -0.20 13.23 -42.81
CA LEU A 622 -1.64 13.02 -43.02
C LEU A 622 -2.50 13.74 -41.96
N VAL A 623 -1.99 13.88 -40.74
CA VAL A 623 -2.68 14.59 -39.64
C VAL A 623 -2.64 16.11 -39.81
N VAL A 624 -1.52 16.66 -40.32
CA VAL A 624 -1.39 18.11 -40.56
C VAL A 624 -2.24 18.58 -41.75
N ARG A 625 -2.52 17.70 -42.74
CA ARG A 625 -3.35 18.06 -43.90
C ARG A 625 -4.86 18.02 -43.62
N ARG A 626 -5.31 17.32 -42.57
CA ARG A 626 -6.74 17.27 -42.17
C ARG A 626 -7.18 18.44 -41.28
N ARG A 627 -6.25 19.18 -40.66
CA ARG A 627 -6.55 20.37 -39.83
C ARG A 627 -6.55 21.72 -40.58
N ARG A 628 -6.48 21.73 -41.91
CA ARG A 628 -6.62 22.96 -42.73
C ARG A 628 -7.88 23.03 -43.59
N THR A 629 -8.79 22.06 -43.45
CA THR A 629 -10.11 22.08 -44.09
C THR A 629 -11.15 21.51 -43.15
N SER A 630 -11.48 22.25 -42.09
CA SER A 630 -12.74 22.22 -41.34
C SER A 630 -12.84 23.51 -40.54
#